data_AF-A0A654U414-F1
#
_entry.id   AF-A0A654U414-F1
#
_cell.length_a   1.000
_cell.length_b   1.000
_cell.length_c   1.000
_cell.angle_alpha   90.00
_cell.angle_beta   90.00
_cell.angle_gamma   90.00
#
_symmetry.space_group_name_H-M   'P 1'
#
loop_
_entity.id
_entity.type
_entity.pdbx_description
1 polymer ?
#
loop_
_entity_poly.entity_id
_entity_poly.type
_entity_poly.pdbx_seq_one_letter_code
_entity_poly.pdbx_strand_id
1 'polypeptide(L)'
;MLGVAYGYPGAPGQWWQQQVVLGLQRSGFPRLAIARLMTSYFELTELHILPRAQGRGLGEALARRLLAGRDEDNVLLSTPETNGEDNRAWRLYRRLGFTDIIRGYHFAGDPRAFAILGRTLPL
;
A
#
# COMPACT_ATOMS: atom_id res chain seq x y z
N MET A 1 -8.56 22.30 4.57
CA MET A 1 -8.18 20.87 4.51
C MET A 1 -6.65 20.74 4.54
N LEU A 2 -6.07 19.86 5.37
CA LEU A 2 -4.61 19.73 5.55
C LEU A 2 -4.00 18.45 4.93
N GLY A 3 -4.85 17.50 4.54
CA GLY A 3 -4.46 16.27 3.90
C GLY A 3 -5.68 15.46 3.47
N VAL A 4 -5.41 14.39 2.71
CA VAL A 4 -6.40 13.43 2.20
C VAL A 4 -5.88 12.02 2.45
N ALA A 5 -6.79 11.12 2.79
CA ALA A 5 -6.57 9.68 2.78
C ALA A 5 -7.78 9.02 2.12
N TYR A 6 -7.54 8.15 1.15
CA TYR A 6 -8.59 7.47 0.40
C TYR A 6 -8.13 6.09 -0.04
N GLY A 7 -9.09 5.19 -0.20
CA GLY A 7 -8.90 3.82 -0.61
C GLY A 7 -10.25 3.11 -0.70
N TYR A 8 -10.22 1.85 -1.10
CA TYR A 8 -11.43 1.05 -1.27
C TYR A 8 -11.15 -0.44 -1.07
N PRO A 9 -12.18 -1.26 -0.79
CA PRO A 9 -12.04 -2.71 -0.80
C PRO A 9 -11.55 -3.19 -2.16
N GLY A 10 -10.47 -3.96 -2.15
CA GLY A 10 -9.93 -4.61 -3.31
C GLY A 10 -10.91 -5.64 -3.87
N ALA A 11 -11.02 -5.70 -5.19
CA ALA A 11 -11.93 -6.62 -5.86
C ALA A 11 -11.30 -7.26 -7.10
N PRO A 12 -11.67 -8.51 -7.43
CA PRO A 12 -11.29 -9.12 -8.71
C PRO A 12 -11.70 -8.24 -9.89
N GLY A 13 -10.85 -8.18 -10.92
CA GLY A 13 -11.12 -7.41 -12.13
C GLY A 13 -10.66 -5.95 -12.08
N GLN A 14 -10.29 -5.42 -10.91
CA GLN A 14 -9.62 -4.12 -10.82
C GLN A 14 -8.23 -4.19 -11.45
N TRP A 15 -7.84 -3.15 -12.20
CA TRP A 15 -6.57 -3.15 -12.92
C TRP A 15 -5.36 -3.32 -11.98
N TRP A 16 -5.33 -2.59 -10.87
CA TRP A 16 -4.23 -2.66 -9.90
C TRP A 16 -4.09 -4.07 -9.30
N GLN A 17 -5.23 -4.70 -8.95
CA GLN A 17 -5.29 -6.07 -8.46
C GLN A 17 -4.62 -7.06 -9.43
N GLN A 18 -4.89 -6.94 -10.73
CA GLN A 18 -4.29 -7.79 -11.76
C GLN A 18 -2.78 -7.61 -11.83
N GLN A 19 -2.29 -6.37 -11.70
CA GLN A 19 -0.85 -6.08 -11.68
C GLN A 19 -0.16 -6.74 -10.48
N VAL A 20 -0.75 -6.63 -9.28
CA VAL A 20 -0.20 -7.27 -8.08
C VAL A 20 -0.18 -8.79 -8.19
N VAL A 21 -1.26 -9.40 -8.68
CA VAL A 21 -1.31 -10.85 -8.90
C VAL A 21 -0.24 -11.31 -9.89
N LEU A 22 -0.09 -10.62 -11.01
CA LEU A 22 0.95 -10.94 -12.00
C LEU A 22 2.36 -10.77 -11.43
N GLY A 23 2.59 -9.71 -10.66
CA GLY A 23 3.86 -9.49 -9.95
C GLY A 23 4.20 -10.62 -9.00
N LEU A 24 3.24 -11.04 -8.18
CA LEU A 24 3.40 -12.13 -7.21
C LEU A 24 3.66 -13.47 -7.90
N GLN A 25 2.93 -13.76 -8.97
CA GLN A 25 3.14 -14.98 -9.76
C GLN A 25 4.55 -15.01 -10.36
N ARG A 26 5.03 -13.87 -10.90
CA ARG A 26 6.37 -13.76 -11.46
C ARG A 26 7.48 -13.89 -10.42
N SER A 27 7.24 -13.43 -9.19
CA SER A 27 8.17 -13.62 -8.07
C SER A 27 8.11 -15.03 -7.45
N GLY A 28 7.32 -15.95 -8.00
CA GLY A 28 7.22 -17.33 -7.53
C GLY A 28 6.39 -17.50 -6.25
N PHE A 29 5.55 -16.53 -5.88
CA PHE A 29 4.69 -16.69 -4.71
C PHE A 29 3.70 -17.84 -4.91
N PRO A 30 3.48 -18.69 -3.88
CA PRO A 30 2.53 -19.79 -3.98
C PRO A 30 1.12 -19.28 -4.30
N ARG A 31 0.45 -19.91 -5.29
CA ARG A 31 -0.90 -19.52 -5.73
C ARG A 31 -1.90 -19.40 -4.58
N LEU A 32 -1.83 -20.29 -3.60
CA LEU A 32 -2.70 -20.24 -2.41
C LEU A 32 -2.41 -19.02 -1.52
N ALA A 33 -1.14 -18.62 -1.38
CA ALA A 33 -0.78 -17.42 -0.63
C ALA A 33 -1.25 -16.15 -1.35
N ILE A 34 -1.12 -16.10 -2.68
CA ILE A 34 -1.69 -15.01 -3.50
C ILE A 34 -3.20 -14.95 -3.31
N ALA A 35 -3.89 -16.08 -3.41
CA ALA A 35 -5.34 -16.13 -3.23
C ALA A 35 -5.73 -15.59 -1.84
N ARG A 36 -5.06 -16.01 -0.76
CA ARG A 36 -5.33 -15.50 0.60
C ARG A 36 -5.13 -13.99 0.71
N LEU A 37 -4.01 -13.48 0.22
CA LEU A 37 -3.71 -12.04 0.27
C LEU A 37 -4.73 -11.20 -0.51
N MET A 38 -5.16 -11.69 -1.67
CA MET A 38 -6.04 -10.96 -2.59
C MET A 38 -7.53 -11.23 -2.35
N THR A 39 -7.90 -12.11 -1.41
CA THR A 39 -9.31 -12.45 -1.11
C THR A 39 -9.98 -11.35 -0.30
N SER A 40 -9.27 -10.74 0.64
CA SER A 40 -9.79 -9.73 1.57
C SER A 40 -8.71 -8.70 1.84
N TYR A 41 -8.79 -7.56 1.16
CA TYR A 41 -7.87 -6.46 1.40
C TYR A 41 -8.49 -5.11 1.06
N PHE A 42 -8.03 -4.07 1.74
CA PHE A 42 -8.28 -2.67 1.43
C PHE A 42 -7.09 -2.10 0.65
N GLU A 43 -7.34 -1.48 -0.51
CA GLU A 43 -6.33 -0.76 -1.28
C GLU A 43 -6.24 0.68 -0.76
N LEU A 44 -5.13 1.03 -0.08
CA LEU A 44 -4.83 2.41 0.27
C LEU A 44 -4.22 3.11 -0.96
N THR A 45 -5.06 3.87 -1.66
CA THR A 45 -4.70 4.49 -2.93
C THR A 45 -4.08 5.87 -2.78
N GLU A 46 -4.57 6.65 -1.83
CA GLU A 46 -4.12 8.03 -1.62
C GLU A 46 -3.84 8.30 -0.15
N LEU A 47 -2.67 8.87 0.13
CA LEU A 47 -2.33 9.43 1.44
C LEU A 47 -1.38 10.60 1.29
N HIS A 48 -1.91 11.81 1.40
CA HIS A 48 -1.17 13.02 1.16
C HIS A 48 -1.44 14.07 2.23
N ILE A 49 -0.38 14.70 2.72
CA ILE A 49 -0.43 15.84 3.65
C ILE A 49 0.21 17.03 2.95
N LEU A 50 -0.43 18.21 3.06
CA LEU A 50 0.13 19.47 2.55
C LEU A 50 1.57 19.64 3.05
N PRO A 51 2.56 20.00 2.20
CA PRO A 51 3.96 20.08 2.61
C PRO A 51 4.22 20.86 3.90
N ARG A 52 3.56 22.03 4.06
CA ARG A 52 3.65 22.88 5.26
C ARG A 52 3.10 22.26 6.56
N ALA A 53 2.35 21.17 6.48
CA ALA A 53 1.72 20.48 7.60
C ALA A 53 2.35 19.11 7.88
N GLN A 54 3.37 18.70 7.13
CA GLN A 54 4.09 17.44 7.33
C GLN A 54 4.94 17.44 8.62
N GLY A 55 5.31 16.26 9.11
CA GLY A 55 6.14 16.10 10.31
C GLY A 55 5.41 16.26 11.64
N ARG A 56 4.07 16.35 11.63
CA ARG A 56 3.23 16.55 12.82
C ARG A 56 2.32 15.36 13.14
N GLY A 57 2.66 14.16 12.65
CA GLY A 57 1.85 12.94 12.86
C GLY A 57 0.54 12.85 12.06
N LEU A 58 0.17 13.87 11.29
CA LEU A 58 -1.12 13.90 10.57
C LEU A 58 -1.33 12.74 9.58
N GLY A 59 -0.27 12.34 8.86
CA GLY A 59 -0.36 11.23 7.90
C GLY A 59 -0.72 9.90 8.56
N GLU A 60 -0.14 9.63 9.74
CA GLU A 60 -0.51 8.46 10.52
C GLU A 60 -1.91 8.56 11.09
N ALA A 61 -2.28 9.72 11.64
CA ALA A 61 -3.62 9.91 12.19
C ALA A 61 -4.70 9.67 11.11
N LEU A 62 -4.47 10.16 9.88
CA LEU A 62 -5.36 9.89 8.75
C LEU A 62 -5.38 8.41 8.36
N ALA A 63 -4.22 7.77 8.22
CA ALA A 63 -4.15 6.35 7.86
C ALA A 63 -4.84 5.46 8.90
N ARG A 64 -4.56 5.67 10.20
CA ARG A 64 -5.22 4.94 11.29
C ARG A 64 -6.73 5.16 11.31
N ARG A 65 -7.19 6.39 11.08
CA ARG A 65 -8.63 6.69 11.02
C ARG A 65 -9.31 6.04 9.82
N LEU A 66 -8.66 6.03 8.65
CA LEU A 66 -9.19 5.40 7.45
C LEU A 66 -9.29 3.88 7.62
N LEU A 67 -8.31 3.27 8.28
CA LEU A 67 -8.19 1.81 8.42
C LEU A 67 -8.86 1.26 9.70
N ALA A 68 -9.36 2.13 10.59
CA ALA A 68 -10.08 1.71 11.78
C ALA A 68 -11.43 1.06 11.42
N GLY A 69 -11.71 -0.10 12.03
CA GLY A 69 -12.97 -0.83 11.87
C GLY A 69 -13.25 -1.26 10.43
N ARG A 70 -12.21 -1.51 9.65
CA ARG A 70 -12.30 -2.19 8.35
C ARG A 70 -12.56 -3.68 8.57
N ASP A 71 -13.35 -4.27 7.68
CA ASP A 71 -13.68 -5.71 7.71
C ASP A 71 -12.66 -6.54 6.92
N GLU A 72 -11.82 -5.88 6.13
CA GLU A 72 -10.79 -6.54 5.33
C GLU A 72 -9.63 -7.05 6.19
N ASP A 73 -9.06 -8.19 5.81
CA ASP A 73 -7.97 -8.84 6.56
C ASP A 73 -6.62 -8.12 6.39
N ASN A 74 -6.46 -7.39 5.29
CA ASN A 74 -5.21 -6.76 4.90
C ASN A 74 -5.44 -5.33 4.40
N VAL A 75 -4.39 -4.52 4.45
CA VAL A 75 -4.27 -3.28 3.67
C VAL A 75 -3.04 -3.39 2.77
N LEU A 76 -3.20 -3.00 1.52
CA LEU A 76 -2.10 -2.95 0.55
C LEU A 76 -2.01 -1.58 -0.10
N LEU A 77 -0.82 -1.24 -0.57
CA LEU A 77 -0.56 -0.03 -1.36
C LEU A 77 0.62 -0.24 -2.28
N SER A 78 0.72 0.61 -3.31
CA SER A 78 1.95 0.77 -4.09
C SER A 78 2.59 2.11 -3.79
N THR A 79 3.91 2.14 -3.63
CA THR A 79 4.68 3.37 -3.42
C THR A 79 5.94 3.36 -4.29
N PRO A 80 6.33 4.50 -4.90
CA PRO A 80 7.60 4.58 -5.61
C PRO A 80 8.75 4.20 -4.67
N GLU A 81 9.66 3.38 -5.18
CA GLU A 81 10.91 3.11 -4.49
C GLU A 81 11.78 4.35 -4.48
N THR A 82 12.44 4.59 -3.35
CA THR A 82 13.44 5.63 -3.20
C THR A 82 14.69 4.99 -2.61
N ASN A 83 15.87 5.43 -3.07
CA ASN A 83 17.14 4.94 -2.57
C ASN A 83 17.19 5.01 -1.03
N GLY A 84 17.48 3.88 -0.39
CA GLY A 84 17.55 3.77 1.07
C GLY A 84 16.24 4.03 1.82
N GLU A 85 15.09 4.05 1.14
CA GLU A 85 13.79 4.35 1.75
C GLU A 85 13.73 5.71 2.47
N ASP A 86 14.61 6.64 2.09
CA ASP A 86 14.78 7.91 2.81
C ASP A 86 13.75 8.96 2.39
N ASN A 87 12.47 8.62 2.55
CA ASN A 87 11.39 9.60 2.44
C ASN A 87 10.34 9.44 3.55
N ARG A 88 9.49 10.45 3.70
CA ARG A 88 8.49 10.50 4.77
C ARG A 88 7.42 9.41 4.63
N ALA A 89 7.08 9.00 3.41
CA ALA A 89 6.07 7.97 3.15
C ALA A 89 6.59 6.58 3.59
N TRP A 90 7.81 6.22 3.19
CA TRP A 90 8.47 4.98 3.62
C TRP A 90 8.60 4.90 5.15
N ARG A 91 9.10 5.95 5.80
CA ARG A 91 9.15 6.01 7.29
C ARG A 91 7.79 5.83 7.93
N LEU A 92 6.73 6.38 7.33
CA LEU A 92 5.36 6.21 7.82
C LEU A 92 4.91 4.75 7.66
N TYR A 93 5.05 4.16 6.49
CA TYR A 93 4.63 2.79 6.21
C TYR A 93 5.36 1.78 7.11
N ARG A 94 6.68 1.91 7.25
CA ARG A 94 7.47 1.06 8.17
C ARG A 94 7.00 1.18 9.62
N ARG A 95 6.73 2.40 10.09
CA ARG A 95 6.21 2.65 11.44
C ARG A 95 4.81 2.10 11.66
N LEU A 96 4.00 2.02 10.60
CA LEU A 96 2.69 1.36 10.60
C LEU A 96 2.78 -0.17 10.41
N GLY A 97 4.00 -0.73 10.32
CA GLY A 97 4.22 -2.17 10.22
C GLY A 97 4.05 -2.74 8.80
N PHE A 98 4.00 -1.91 7.76
CA PHE A 98 3.94 -2.40 6.39
C PHE A 98 5.23 -3.10 5.99
N THR A 99 5.07 -4.29 5.41
CA THR A 99 6.15 -5.14 4.91
C THR A 99 6.13 -5.23 3.40
N ASP A 100 7.27 -5.59 2.82
CA ASP A 100 7.42 -5.71 1.38
C ASP A 100 6.73 -6.97 0.86
N ILE A 101 5.85 -6.78 -0.11
CA ILE A 101 5.17 -7.86 -0.83
C ILE A 101 5.86 -8.06 -2.18
N ILE A 102 6.11 -6.97 -2.91
CA ILE A 102 6.91 -6.95 -4.14
C ILE A 102 7.85 -5.75 -4.11
N ARG A 103 9.07 -5.94 -4.62
CA ARG A 103 10.06 -4.88 -4.90
C ARG A 103 10.43 -4.87 -6.39
N GLY A 104 10.88 -3.72 -6.88
CA GLY A 104 11.32 -3.57 -8.27
C GLY A 104 10.19 -3.68 -9.29
N TYR A 105 8.93 -3.49 -8.90
CA TYR A 105 7.80 -3.61 -9.81
C TYR A 105 7.71 -2.39 -10.72
N HIS A 106 7.58 -2.60 -12.03
CA HIS A 106 7.44 -1.51 -12.99
C HIS A 106 6.02 -1.51 -13.55
N PHE A 107 5.27 -0.45 -13.25
CA PHE A 107 3.96 -0.22 -13.84
C PHE A 107 4.10 0.35 -15.25
N ALA A 108 3.21 -0.03 -16.16
CA ALA A 108 3.20 0.54 -17.49
C ALA A 108 2.93 2.05 -17.41
N GLY A 109 3.80 2.86 -18.03
CA GLY A 109 3.66 4.33 -18.06
C GLY A 109 4.38 5.08 -16.94
N ASP A 110 5.02 4.41 -15.98
CA ASP A 110 5.89 5.05 -15.00
C ASP A 110 7.30 4.43 -15.05
N PRO A 111 8.37 5.23 -15.29
CA PRO A 111 9.73 4.70 -15.38
C PRO A 111 10.32 4.30 -14.02
N ARG A 112 9.69 4.66 -12.90
CA ARG A 112 10.19 4.35 -11.57
C ARG A 112 9.85 2.92 -11.19
N ALA A 113 10.74 2.30 -10.41
CA ALA A 113 10.40 1.09 -9.68
C ALA A 113 9.44 1.42 -8.54
N PHE A 114 8.49 0.53 -8.29
CA PHE A 114 7.54 0.57 -7.19
C PHE A 114 7.71 -0.63 -6.29
N ALA A 115 7.48 -0.40 -5.01
CA ALA A 115 7.19 -1.45 -4.06
C ALA A 115 5.68 -1.58 -3.90
N ILE A 116 5.23 -2.82 -3.73
CA ILE A 116 3.91 -3.13 -3.23
C ILE A 116 4.10 -3.55 -1.77
N LEU A 117 3.43 -2.84 -0.87
CA LEU A 117 3.50 -3.07 0.56
C LEU A 117 2.18 -3.64 1.08
N GLY A 118 2.26 -4.45 2.13
CA GLY A 118 1.10 -5.06 2.77
C GLY A 118 1.22 -5.02 4.30
N ARG A 119 0.08 -5.00 4.97
CA ARG A 119 -0.06 -5.10 6.42
C ARG A 119 -1.39 -5.79 6.76
N THR A 120 -1.37 -6.73 7.69
CA THR A 120 -2.60 -7.32 8.26
C THR A 120 -3.35 -6.28 9.08
N LEU A 121 -4.68 -6.28 9.00
CA LEU A 121 -5.56 -5.49 9.84
C LEU A 121 -6.08 -6.32 11.03
N PRO A 122 -6.44 -5.68 12.17
CA PRO A 122 -6.33 -4.24 12.46
C PRO A 122 -4.86 -3.78 12.62
N LEU A 123 -4.62 -2.46 12.48
CA LEU A 123 -3.29 -1.86 12.57
C LEU A 123 -2.63 -1.98 13.94
#